data_AF-A0A9P1NMU2-F1
#
_entry.id   AF-A0A9P1NMU2-F1
#
_cell.length_a   1.000
_cell.length_b   1.000
_cell.length_c   1.000
_cell.angle_alpha   90.00
_cell.angle_beta   90.00
_cell.angle_gamma   90.00
#
_symmetry.space_group_name_H-M   'P 1'
#
loop_
_entity.id
_entity.type
_entity.pdbx_description
1 polymer ?
#
loop_
_entity_poly.entity_id
_entity_poly.type
_entity_poly.pdbx_seq_one_letter_code
_entity_poly.pdbx_strand_id
1 'polypeptide(L)'
;MIAPLYGDLTADAQDRAIAPSPPGTRKIVLATPIAETSLTIEGIRIVVDGGLMRVPRFDPRSGMTRLVTAKVSQASAEQRRGRAGRLEPGVCYRLWPEPSHKALAPFTPPEIMDADLAPLALELAVWGVSDPSSLAWLDPPPAAAMAQARELLRELGALDADGGITAHGRRMAGFGVHPRLAHMMLKGKAMGLGALACEVAALLGERDIVRAQPGFRDADLRLRVELLRGLDDEGRVRGAGRGLTVERGGAQQALKQARNWKRQLGVKGNGGDLGATGLLVALAYPDRIGQRRPGGSAGGAAAQYRLSNGRGAYFQDAEPLTAEDWLAVADLDGAARESRIFLAAPLTLAELEEAFAEHIRSETVVAWDGREQTVLARRRRMLFALALEDKRLPNPPAEAIAAAMLQGIREMGLTALPWSDELRKWQTRVLFLRRREGEEWPDVSDAALLETMEDWLAPFLNGASRRAHLDRVELGNALRGLLSWAMQQRLDKEAPTHVEVPSGSRIPIDYSGDEPVLAVRLQEMFGLAETPRIAGGRVPLLLHLLSPARRPVQVTRDLASFWANAYKAVKADLKGQYPKHYWPDNPLEAEPTARAKPRGR
;
A
#
# COMPACT_ATOMS: atom_id res chain seq x y z
N MET A 1 39.80 31.22 -25.12
CA MET A 1 38.91 30.25 -25.79
C MET A 1 38.13 29.46 -24.75
N ILE A 2 36.82 29.30 -24.91
CA ILE A 2 36.01 28.37 -24.11
C ILE A 2 35.66 27.19 -25.02
N ALA A 3 35.94 25.97 -24.57
CA ALA A 3 35.74 24.74 -25.34
C ALA A 3 34.95 23.73 -24.49
N PRO A 4 33.65 23.50 -24.75
CA PRO A 4 32.92 22.43 -24.08
C PRO A 4 33.47 21.06 -24.49
N LEU A 5 33.39 20.07 -23.60
CA LEU A 5 33.78 18.68 -23.87
C LEU A 5 32.81 17.68 -23.23
N TYR A 6 31.97 17.06 -24.06
CA TYR A 6 31.03 16.01 -23.67
C TYR A 6 30.74 15.10 -24.89
N GLY A 7 30.23 13.89 -24.65
CA GLY A 7 30.15 12.83 -25.66
C GLY A 7 29.32 13.16 -26.91
N ASP A 8 28.31 14.03 -26.79
CA ASP A 8 27.40 14.38 -27.90
C ASP A 8 27.96 15.50 -28.81
N LEU A 9 29.19 15.97 -28.59
CA LEU A 9 29.83 16.95 -29.48
C LEU A 9 30.26 16.31 -30.80
N THR A 10 30.30 17.13 -31.87
CA THR A 10 30.91 16.71 -33.14
C THR A 10 32.40 16.39 -32.96
N ALA A 11 32.94 15.51 -33.80
CA ALA A 11 34.37 15.13 -33.76
C ALA A 11 35.28 16.36 -33.76
N ASP A 12 35.09 17.27 -34.72
CA ASP A 12 35.86 18.52 -34.81
C ASP A 12 35.78 19.40 -33.54
N ALA A 13 34.64 19.41 -32.85
CA ALA A 13 34.46 20.17 -31.61
C ALA A 13 35.18 19.49 -30.43
N GLN A 14 35.16 18.16 -30.37
CA GLN A 14 35.94 17.40 -29.39
C GLN A 14 37.45 17.60 -29.62
N ASP A 15 37.90 17.47 -30.87
CA ASP A 15 39.31 17.65 -31.25
C ASP A 15 39.81 19.05 -30.88
N ARG A 16 38.99 20.08 -31.12
CA ARG A 16 39.30 21.47 -30.72
C ARG A 16 39.46 21.64 -29.21
N ALA A 17 38.69 20.91 -28.40
CA ALA A 17 38.80 20.96 -26.95
C ALA A 17 40.07 20.24 -26.45
N ILE A 18 40.45 19.15 -27.12
CA ILE A 18 41.63 18.33 -26.80
C ILE A 18 42.92 19.05 -27.18
N ALA A 19 42.99 19.61 -28.40
CA ALA A 19 44.14 20.28 -28.97
C ALA A 19 44.66 21.47 -28.13
N PRO A 20 45.96 21.79 -28.17
CA PRO A 20 46.53 22.89 -27.40
C PRO A 20 45.95 24.24 -27.84
N SER A 21 45.94 25.22 -26.93
CA SER A 21 45.51 26.57 -27.30
C SER A 21 46.55 27.26 -28.19
N PRO A 22 46.12 28.09 -29.17
CA PRO A 22 47.04 28.90 -29.95
C PRO A 22 47.95 29.78 -29.07
N PRO A 23 49.20 30.05 -29.50
CA PRO A 23 50.12 30.92 -28.76
C PRO A 23 49.49 32.28 -28.40
N GLY A 24 49.79 32.77 -27.19
CA GLY A 24 49.24 34.03 -26.68
C GLY A 24 47.80 33.95 -26.15
N THR A 25 47.15 32.78 -26.20
CA THR A 25 45.80 32.58 -25.68
C THR A 25 45.74 31.49 -24.62
N ARG A 26 44.67 31.51 -23.80
CA ARG A 26 44.34 30.43 -22.86
C ARG A 26 43.05 29.73 -23.28
N LYS A 27 42.97 28.42 -23.04
CA LYS A 27 41.71 27.66 -23.16
C LYS A 27 41.11 27.34 -21.79
N ILE A 28 39.78 27.36 -21.72
CA ILE A 28 39.00 26.84 -20.61
C ILE A 28 38.17 25.70 -21.18
N VAL A 29 38.42 24.48 -20.73
CA VAL A 29 37.67 23.31 -21.15
C VAL A 29 36.59 23.00 -20.11
N LEU A 30 35.32 23.03 -20.53
CA LEU A 30 34.18 22.68 -19.69
C LEU A 30 33.81 21.22 -19.94
N ALA A 31 34.29 20.31 -19.10
CA ALA A 31 34.20 18.87 -19.35
C ALA A 31 33.28 18.12 -18.37
N THR A 32 32.69 17.04 -18.88
CA THR A 32 32.06 15.98 -18.08
C THR A 32 33.12 14.95 -17.61
N PRO A 33 32.76 13.87 -16.88
CA PRO A 33 33.71 12.84 -16.48
C PRO A 33 34.48 12.14 -17.63
N ILE A 34 34.12 12.39 -18.91
CA ILE A 34 34.91 11.91 -20.06
C ILE A 34 36.39 12.36 -20.01
N ALA A 35 36.67 13.50 -19.38
CA ALA A 35 38.03 14.01 -19.18
C ALA A 35 38.75 13.36 -17.97
N GLU A 36 38.03 12.65 -17.10
CA GLU A 36 38.57 12.03 -15.88
C GLU A 36 39.40 10.78 -16.19
N THR A 37 38.98 9.98 -17.16
CA THR A 37 39.59 8.67 -17.49
C THR A 37 40.00 8.56 -18.96
N SER A 38 39.10 8.84 -19.90
CA SER A 38 39.22 8.38 -21.30
C SER A 38 40.05 9.28 -22.24
N LEU A 39 40.24 10.56 -21.92
CA LEU A 39 40.89 11.53 -22.82
C LEU A 39 42.04 12.27 -22.13
N THR A 40 43.15 12.47 -22.82
CA THR A 40 44.24 13.35 -22.35
C THR A 40 44.11 14.68 -23.07
N ILE A 41 43.73 15.73 -22.33
CA ILE A 41 43.62 17.08 -22.89
C ILE A 41 44.99 17.75 -22.78
N GLU A 42 45.52 18.24 -23.90
CA GLU A 42 46.83 18.87 -23.93
C GLU A 42 46.80 20.28 -23.33
N GLY A 43 47.90 20.70 -22.70
CA GLY A 43 48.07 22.04 -22.15
C GLY A 43 47.24 22.34 -20.89
N ILE A 44 46.78 21.32 -20.17
CA ILE A 44 46.07 21.51 -18.89
C ILE A 44 47.06 21.54 -17.72
N ARG A 45 47.09 22.68 -17.03
CA ARG A 45 47.84 22.90 -15.78
C ARG A 45 46.98 23.32 -14.60
N ILE A 46 45.72 23.69 -14.86
CA ILE A 46 44.77 24.13 -13.83
C ILE A 46 43.50 23.30 -13.99
N VAL A 47 43.06 22.66 -12.91
CA VAL A 47 41.77 21.99 -12.81
C VAL A 47 40.91 22.71 -11.79
N VAL A 48 39.64 22.91 -12.13
CA VAL A 48 38.61 23.37 -11.19
C VAL A 48 37.60 22.25 -11.05
N ASP A 49 37.54 21.61 -9.89
CA ASP A 49 36.65 20.48 -9.63
C ASP A 49 35.41 20.94 -8.87
N GLY A 50 34.24 20.73 -9.47
CA GLY A 50 32.95 21.00 -8.86
C GLY A 50 32.54 20.01 -7.77
N GLY A 51 33.24 18.88 -7.63
CA GLY A 51 32.99 17.90 -6.56
C GLY A 51 31.72 17.07 -6.72
N LEU A 52 31.06 17.18 -7.88
CA LEU A 52 29.84 16.47 -8.23
C LEU A 52 30.07 15.59 -9.47
N MET A 53 29.23 14.57 -9.59
CA MET A 53 29.12 13.69 -10.76
C MET A 53 27.65 13.33 -11.00
N ARG A 54 27.29 13.06 -12.25
CA ARG A 54 26.00 12.43 -12.59
C ARG A 54 26.21 10.94 -12.80
N VAL A 55 25.47 10.12 -12.06
CA VAL A 55 25.51 8.65 -12.15
C VAL A 55 24.14 8.09 -12.47
N PRO A 56 24.04 7.05 -13.32
CA PRO A 56 22.80 6.30 -13.44
C PRO A 56 22.52 5.57 -12.13
N ARG A 57 21.26 5.61 -11.69
CA ARG A 57 20.74 4.78 -10.61
C ARG A 57 19.40 4.21 -10.99
N PHE A 58 19.32 2.90 -10.92
CA PHE A 58 18.10 2.16 -11.02
C PHE A 58 17.25 2.40 -9.77
N ASP A 59 15.99 2.73 -9.99
CA ASP A 59 14.98 2.78 -8.94
C ASP A 59 14.12 1.52 -9.06
N PRO A 60 14.29 0.55 -8.13
CA PRO A 60 13.48 -0.66 -8.07
C PRO A 60 11.98 -0.39 -8.06
N ARG A 61 11.55 0.74 -7.49
CA ARG A 61 10.12 1.03 -7.36
C ARG A 61 9.52 1.37 -8.71
N SER A 62 10.18 2.18 -9.53
CA SER A 62 9.67 2.56 -10.85
C SER A 62 10.11 1.59 -11.96
N GLY A 63 11.11 0.75 -11.69
CA GLY A 63 11.74 -0.12 -12.69
C GLY A 63 12.50 0.70 -13.74
N MET A 64 13.07 1.84 -13.34
CA MET A 64 13.71 2.78 -14.26
C MET A 64 15.06 3.25 -13.76
N THR A 65 15.99 3.43 -14.69
CA THR A 65 17.28 4.08 -14.44
C THR A 65 17.16 5.58 -14.66
N ARG A 66 17.56 6.35 -13.66
CA ARG A 66 17.61 7.83 -13.73
C ARG A 66 19.01 8.34 -13.44
N LEU A 67 19.32 9.53 -13.97
CA LEU A 67 20.56 10.20 -13.65
C LEU A 67 20.42 11.02 -12.36
N VAL A 68 21.18 10.67 -11.34
CA VAL A 68 21.24 11.43 -10.08
C VAL A 68 22.56 12.21 -9.99
N THR A 69 22.51 13.41 -9.43
CA THR A 69 23.72 14.16 -9.09
C THR A 69 24.18 13.73 -7.70
N ALA A 70 25.38 13.18 -7.63
CA ALA A 70 26.02 12.73 -6.40
C ALA A 70 27.36 13.46 -6.19
N LYS A 71 27.86 13.45 -4.95
CA LYS A 71 29.23 13.87 -4.68
C LYS A 71 30.21 12.87 -5.29
N VAL A 72 31.37 13.34 -5.73
CA VAL A 72 32.47 12.47 -6.16
C VAL A 72 33.05 11.69 -4.99
N SER A 73 33.72 10.58 -5.30
CA SER A 73 34.57 9.88 -4.33
C SER A 73 35.93 10.57 -4.16
N GLN A 74 36.65 10.22 -3.10
CA GLN A 74 38.04 10.67 -2.90
C GLN A 74 38.93 10.22 -4.06
N ALA A 75 38.79 8.97 -4.51
CA ALA A 75 39.54 8.42 -5.65
C ALA A 75 39.27 9.21 -6.95
N SER A 76 38.02 9.53 -7.27
CA SER A 76 37.69 10.37 -8.45
C SER A 76 38.22 11.79 -8.32
N ALA A 77 38.08 12.43 -7.16
CA ALA A 77 38.64 13.76 -6.90
C ALA A 77 40.18 13.78 -7.03
N GLU A 78 40.82 12.65 -6.73
CA GLU A 78 42.26 12.48 -6.87
C GLU A 78 42.69 12.26 -8.32
N GLN A 79 41.95 11.46 -9.09
CA GLN A 79 42.16 11.34 -10.54
C GLN A 79 41.98 12.69 -11.25
N ARG A 80 40.93 13.45 -10.91
CA ARG A 80 40.69 14.80 -11.45
C ARG A 80 41.83 15.75 -11.11
N ARG A 81 42.31 15.75 -9.86
CA ARG A 81 43.50 16.52 -9.45
C ARG A 81 44.72 16.16 -10.31
N GLY A 82 44.94 14.87 -10.56
CA GLY A 82 46.02 14.37 -11.39
C GLY A 82 46.00 14.89 -12.83
N ARG A 83 44.84 15.32 -13.36
CA ARG A 83 44.75 15.93 -14.70
C ARG A 83 45.46 17.27 -14.81
N ALA A 84 45.63 18.01 -13.71
CA ALA A 84 46.39 19.26 -13.71
C ALA A 84 47.91 19.03 -13.81
N GLY A 85 48.42 17.85 -13.44
CA GLY A 85 49.84 17.57 -13.28
C GLY A 85 50.45 16.64 -14.33
N ARG A 86 49.81 16.49 -15.51
CA ARG A 86 50.24 15.49 -16.52
C ARG A 86 51.46 15.90 -17.32
N LEU A 87 51.55 17.17 -17.73
CA LEU A 87 52.62 17.67 -18.60
C LEU A 87 53.66 18.47 -17.81
N GLU A 88 53.22 19.18 -16.80
CA GLU A 88 54.02 20.06 -15.96
C GLU A 88 53.37 20.18 -14.56
N PRO A 89 54.06 20.73 -13.54
CA PRO A 89 53.45 21.01 -12.25
C PRO A 89 52.20 21.90 -12.40
N GLY A 90 51.09 21.45 -11.82
CA GLY A 90 49.79 22.13 -11.94
C GLY A 90 49.05 22.31 -10.62
N VAL A 91 47.92 23.01 -10.70
CA VAL A 91 47.09 23.39 -9.54
C VAL A 91 45.68 22.85 -9.71
N CYS A 92 45.10 22.31 -8.64
CA CYS A 92 43.71 21.88 -8.61
C CYS A 92 42.94 22.66 -7.54
N TYR A 93 41.91 23.40 -7.96
CA TYR A 93 40.97 24.06 -7.07
C TYR A 93 39.75 23.18 -6.87
N ARG A 94 39.51 22.75 -5.63
CA ARG A 94 38.32 21.97 -5.25
C ARG A 94 37.28 22.92 -4.69
N LEU A 95 36.07 22.92 -5.25
CA LEU A 95 35.00 23.85 -4.87
C LEU A 95 34.24 23.40 -3.60
N TRP A 96 34.93 22.81 -2.63
CA TRP A 96 34.38 22.39 -1.34
C TRP A 96 35.43 22.51 -0.22
N PRO A 97 35.01 22.65 1.06
CA PRO A 97 35.94 22.78 2.18
C PRO A 97 36.77 21.50 2.42
N GLU A 98 38.01 21.65 2.86
CA GLU A 98 38.90 20.51 3.17
C GLU A 98 38.28 19.49 4.15
N PRO A 99 37.56 19.89 5.23
CA PRO A 99 36.87 18.93 6.09
C PRO A 99 35.84 18.08 5.34
N SER A 100 35.16 18.64 4.33
CA SER A 100 34.20 17.90 3.51
C SER A 100 34.88 16.86 2.62
N HIS A 101 36.16 17.05 2.27
CA HIS A 101 36.90 16.08 1.47
C HIS A 101 37.10 14.75 2.22
N LYS A 102 37.45 14.82 3.51
CA LYS A 102 37.64 13.65 4.37
C LYS A 102 36.34 12.87 4.59
N ALA A 103 35.19 13.53 4.45
CA ALA A 103 33.86 12.93 4.57
C ALA A 103 33.33 12.33 3.24
N LEU A 104 34.03 12.49 2.12
CA LEU A 104 33.66 11.83 0.86
C LEU A 104 33.89 10.32 0.96
N ALA A 105 33.08 9.54 0.24
CA ALA A 105 33.32 8.11 0.11
C ALA A 105 34.72 7.84 -0.48
N PRO A 106 35.50 6.88 0.03
CA PRO A 106 36.84 6.59 -0.49
C PRO A 106 36.82 6.25 -1.99
N PHE A 107 35.87 5.40 -2.40
CA PHE A 107 35.68 4.95 -3.77
C PHE A 107 34.22 5.15 -4.22
N THR A 108 34.04 5.27 -5.53
CA THR A 108 32.71 5.29 -6.13
C THR A 108 32.14 3.86 -6.10
N PRO A 109 30.91 3.64 -5.60
CA PRO A 109 30.30 2.32 -5.66
C PRO A 109 30.25 1.78 -7.10
N PRO A 110 30.51 0.48 -7.31
CA PRO A 110 30.49 -0.09 -8.65
C PRO A 110 29.08 -0.12 -9.23
N GLU A 111 28.98 -0.05 -10.56
CA GLU A 111 27.71 0.04 -11.29
C GLU A 111 26.74 -1.09 -10.95
N ILE A 112 27.24 -2.31 -10.72
CA ILE A 112 26.43 -3.48 -10.37
C ILE A 112 25.57 -3.29 -9.11
N MET A 113 25.93 -2.35 -8.23
CA MET A 113 25.17 -2.05 -7.02
C MET A 113 23.94 -1.18 -7.28
N ASP A 114 23.99 -0.37 -8.33
CA ASP A 114 23.01 0.68 -8.63
C ASP A 114 22.32 0.49 -9.99
N ALA A 115 22.71 -0.50 -10.80
CA ALA A 115 22.17 -0.74 -12.14
C ALA A 115 20.93 -1.66 -12.17
N ASP A 116 20.22 -1.62 -13.29
CA ASP A 116 19.20 -2.62 -13.60
C ASP A 116 19.89 -3.97 -13.88
N LEU A 117 19.56 -4.98 -13.09
CA LEU A 117 20.17 -6.31 -13.18
C LEU A 117 19.41 -7.26 -14.11
N ALA A 118 18.32 -6.86 -14.75
CA ALA A 118 17.58 -7.71 -15.69
C ALA A 118 18.45 -8.21 -16.87
N PRO A 119 19.29 -7.38 -17.51
CA PRO A 119 20.22 -7.88 -18.53
C PRO A 119 21.21 -8.91 -17.97
N LEU A 120 21.81 -8.63 -16.81
CA LEU A 120 22.75 -9.55 -16.16
C LEU A 120 22.08 -10.89 -15.79
N ALA A 121 20.89 -10.84 -15.20
CA ALA A 121 20.14 -12.03 -14.81
C ALA A 121 19.80 -12.91 -16.02
N LEU A 122 19.50 -12.30 -17.17
CA LEU A 122 19.25 -13.04 -18.41
C LEU A 122 20.51 -13.75 -18.90
N GLU A 123 21.65 -13.06 -18.92
CA GLU A 123 22.95 -13.64 -19.30
C GLU A 123 23.36 -14.78 -18.37
N LEU A 124 23.19 -14.61 -17.05
CA LEU A 124 23.46 -15.68 -16.08
C LEU A 124 22.58 -16.91 -16.32
N ALA A 125 21.31 -16.71 -16.65
CA ALA A 125 20.40 -17.80 -16.97
C ALA A 125 20.77 -18.50 -18.30
N VAL A 126 21.22 -17.76 -19.32
CA VAL A 126 21.79 -18.34 -20.56
C VAL A 126 23.02 -19.18 -20.25
N TRP A 127 23.88 -18.69 -19.36
CA TRP A 127 25.11 -19.36 -18.92
C TRP A 127 24.84 -20.61 -18.06
N GLY A 128 23.64 -20.74 -17.51
CA GLY A 128 23.26 -21.85 -16.63
C GLY A 128 23.59 -21.62 -15.15
N VAL A 129 23.80 -20.36 -14.74
CA VAL A 129 24.06 -19.98 -13.35
C VAL A 129 22.74 -19.60 -12.68
N SER A 130 22.29 -20.43 -11.75
CA SER A 130 21.08 -20.19 -10.95
C SER A 130 21.33 -19.37 -9.69
N ASP A 131 22.55 -19.43 -9.14
CA ASP A 131 22.99 -18.62 -8.01
C ASP A 131 24.19 -17.75 -8.42
N PRO A 132 24.01 -16.42 -8.55
CA PRO A 132 25.11 -15.51 -8.86
C PRO A 132 26.26 -15.59 -7.85
N SER A 133 26.01 -15.99 -6.59
CA SER A 133 27.04 -16.08 -5.57
C SER A 133 28.09 -17.18 -5.85
N SER A 134 27.77 -18.12 -6.74
CA SER A 134 28.70 -19.16 -7.20
C SER A 134 29.85 -18.63 -8.07
N LEU A 135 29.75 -17.40 -8.58
CA LEU A 135 30.77 -16.75 -9.41
C LEU A 135 31.67 -15.84 -8.57
N ALA A 136 32.89 -15.61 -9.07
CA ALA A 136 33.85 -14.70 -8.44
C ALA A 136 33.61 -13.25 -8.89
N TRP A 137 32.93 -12.46 -8.05
CA TRP A 137 32.71 -11.02 -8.26
C TRP A 137 33.71 -10.17 -7.47
N LEU A 138 34.07 -8.99 -7.99
CA LEU A 138 34.70 -7.96 -7.16
C LEU A 138 33.70 -7.47 -6.10
N ASP A 139 32.49 -7.16 -6.53
CA ASP A 139 31.34 -6.82 -5.70
C ASP A 139 30.14 -7.64 -6.20
N PRO A 140 29.53 -8.50 -5.35
CA PRO A 140 28.44 -9.36 -5.78
C PRO A 140 27.17 -8.54 -6.05
N PRO A 141 26.31 -8.97 -6.99
CA PRO A 141 25.06 -8.29 -7.27
C PRO A 141 24.14 -8.28 -6.03
N PRO A 142 23.51 -7.14 -5.68
CA PRO A 142 22.59 -7.07 -4.55
C PRO A 142 21.44 -8.08 -4.68
N ALA A 143 21.24 -8.90 -3.65
CA ALA A 143 20.28 -10.00 -3.67
C ALA A 143 18.84 -9.55 -3.98
N ALA A 144 18.39 -8.42 -3.41
CA ALA A 144 17.05 -7.88 -3.66
C ALA A 144 16.86 -7.39 -5.11
N ALA A 145 17.87 -6.71 -5.68
CA ALA A 145 17.83 -6.25 -7.06
C ALA A 145 17.86 -7.44 -8.04
N MET A 146 18.66 -8.47 -7.73
CA MET A 146 18.71 -9.70 -8.51
C MET A 146 17.38 -10.48 -8.47
N ALA A 147 16.74 -10.57 -7.30
CA ALA A 147 15.43 -11.20 -7.18
C ALA A 147 14.37 -10.47 -8.01
N GLN A 148 14.36 -9.14 -7.98
CA GLN A 148 13.48 -8.33 -8.81
C GLN A 148 13.73 -8.52 -10.31
N ALA A 149 15.00 -8.55 -10.73
CA ALA A 149 15.37 -8.81 -12.12
C ALA A 149 14.84 -10.18 -12.60
N ARG A 150 14.95 -11.21 -11.77
CA ARG A 150 14.42 -12.56 -12.08
C ARG A 150 12.89 -12.60 -12.12
N GLU A 151 12.21 -11.84 -11.26
CA GLU A 151 10.76 -11.68 -11.30
C GLU A 151 10.32 -11.09 -12.64
N LEU A 152 10.93 -9.98 -13.06
CA LEU A 152 10.66 -9.37 -14.36
C LEU A 152 10.91 -10.37 -15.51
N LEU A 153 12.00 -11.13 -15.47
CA LEU A 153 12.27 -12.12 -16.51
C LEU A 153 11.24 -13.27 -16.51
N ARG A 154 10.67 -13.65 -15.37
CA ARG A 154 9.54 -14.59 -15.29
C ARG A 154 8.26 -13.98 -15.88
N GLU A 155 7.94 -12.74 -15.54
CA GLU A 155 6.79 -12.00 -16.11
C GLU A 155 6.90 -11.86 -17.64
N LEU A 156 8.11 -11.64 -18.17
CA LEU A 156 8.38 -11.59 -19.61
C LEU A 156 8.46 -12.98 -20.27
N GLY A 157 8.29 -14.06 -19.51
CA GLY A 157 8.40 -15.44 -19.98
C GLY A 157 9.81 -15.85 -20.44
N ALA A 158 10.84 -15.11 -20.02
CA ALA A 158 12.24 -15.44 -20.30
C ALA A 158 12.77 -16.54 -19.36
N LEU A 159 12.21 -16.62 -18.14
CA LEU A 159 12.46 -17.69 -17.18
C LEU A 159 11.17 -18.47 -16.89
N ASP A 160 11.29 -19.75 -16.57
CA ASP A 160 10.20 -20.59 -16.06
C ASP A 160 9.99 -20.43 -14.54
N ALA A 161 9.05 -21.19 -13.97
CA ALA A 161 8.73 -21.13 -12.54
C ALA A 161 9.91 -21.55 -11.63
N ASP A 162 10.79 -22.43 -12.12
CA ASP A 162 11.99 -22.90 -11.40
C ASP A 162 13.19 -21.95 -11.60
N GLY A 163 13.02 -20.90 -12.40
CA GLY A 163 14.06 -19.93 -12.74
C GLY A 163 15.01 -20.38 -13.84
N GLY A 164 14.68 -21.45 -14.56
CA GLY A 164 15.39 -21.92 -15.75
C GLY A 164 15.09 -21.07 -16.99
N ILE A 165 16.04 -20.97 -17.91
CA ILE A 165 15.87 -20.16 -19.13
C ILE A 165 14.97 -20.85 -20.17
N THR A 166 13.95 -20.13 -20.64
CA THR A 166 13.01 -20.63 -21.65
C THR A 166 13.56 -20.48 -23.07
N ALA A 167 12.89 -21.11 -24.06
CA ALA A 167 13.20 -20.88 -25.47
C ALA A 167 12.98 -19.41 -25.88
N HIS A 168 12.01 -18.73 -25.26
CA HIS A 168 11.78 -17.30 -25.45
C HIS A 168 12.93 -16.47 -24.87
N GLY A 169 13.37 -16.78 -23.65
CA GLY A 169 14.52 -16.14 -23.00
C GLY A 169 15.82 -16.27 -23.78
N ARG A 170 16.12 -17.46 -24.33
CA ARG A 170 17.30 -17.66 -25.20
C ARG A 170 17.26 -16.79 -26.45
N ARG A 171 16.08 -16.64 -27.07
CA ARG A 171 15.91 -15.74 -28.23
C ARG A 171 16.07 -14.28 -27.83
N MET A 172 15.61 -13.90 -26.63
CA MET A 172 15.76 -12.54 -26.11
C MET A 172 17.24 -12.16 -25.94
N ALA A 173 18.04 -13.06 -25.36
CA ALA A 173 19.47 -12.82 -25.14
C ALA A 173 20.23 -12.57 -26.45
N GLY A 174 19.82 -13.20 -27.55
CA GLY A 174 20.46 -13.06 -28.86
C GLY A 174 20.44 -11.65 -29.47
N PHE A 175 19.67 -10.70 -28.93
CA PHE A 175 19.62 -9.31 -29.43
C PHE A 175 20.64 -8.37 -28.78
N GLY A 176 21.17 -8.71 -27.59
CA GLY A 176 22.07 -7.82 -26.85
C GLY A 176 21.43 -6.49 -26.42
N VAL A 177 20.12 -6.50 -26.14
CA VAL A 177 19.37 -5.33 -25.65
C VAL A 177 18.69 -5.64 -24.32
N HIS A 178 18.12 -4.62 -23.70
CA HIS A 178 17.33 -4.79 -22.49
C HIS A 178 16.21 -5.85 -22.68
N PRO A 179 16.00 -6.80 -21.73
CA PRO A 179 15.03 -7.89 -21.87
C PRO A 179 13.62 -7.44 -22.28
N ARG A 180 13.13 -6.31 -21.76
CA ARG A 180 11.82 -5.74 -22.14
C ARG A 180 11.70 -5.46 -23.64
N LEU A 181 12.75 -4.87 -24.23
CA LEU A 181 12.77 -4.53 -25.66
C LEU A 181 12.90 -5.78 -26.52
N ALA A 182 13.71 -6.75 -26.09
CA ALA A 182 13.83 -8.04 -26.75
C ALA A 182 12.49 -8.79 -26.74
N HIS A 183 11.80 -8.84 -25.60
CA HIS A 183 10.47 -9.44 -25.47
C HIS A 183 9.46 -8.77 -26.41
N MET A 184 9.38 -7.43 -26.39
CA MET A 184 8.51 -6.65 -27.27
C MET A 184 8.76 -6.93 -28.75
N MET A 185 10.02 -6.97 -29.19
CA MET A 185 10.36 -7.28 -30.58
C MET A 185 9.88 -8.67 -31.00
N LEU A 186 10.06 -9.66 -30.14
CA LEU A 186 9.64 -11.04 -30.40
C LEU A 186 8.13 -11.20 -30.44
N LYS A 187 7.39 -10.60 -29.49
CA LYS A 187 5.93 -10.60 -29.46
C LYS A 187 5.35 -9.78 -30.62
N GLY A 188 5.89 -8.59 -30.86
CA GLY A 188 5.52 -7.74 -32.00
C GLY A 188 5.69 -8.46 -33.33
N LYS A 189 6.78 -9.22 -33.53
CA LYS A 189 6.93 -10.08 -34.72
C LYS A 189 5.78 -11.09 -34.86
N ALA A 190 5.41 -11.77 -33.78
CA ALA A 190 4.33 -12.77 -33.81
C ALA A 190 2.97 -12.16 -34.19
N MET A 191 2.76 -10.87 -33.85
CA MET A 191 1.55 -10.10 -34.18
C MET A 191 1.65 -9.38 -35.54
N GLY A 192 2.68 -9.63 -36.35
CA GLY A 192 2.88 -8.94 -37.63
C GLY A 192 3.43 -7.50 -37.53
N LEU A 193 3.73 -7.03 -36.31
CA LEU A 193 4.23 -5.68 -36.00
C LEU A 193 5.77 -5.60 -35.91
N GLY A 194 6.49 -6.63 -36.36
CA GLY A 194 7.93 -6.77 -36.10
C GLY A 194 8.79 -5.61 -36.61
N ALA A 195 8.42 -4.97 -37.73
CA ALA A 195 9.16 -3.81 -38.25
C ALA A 195 9.03 -2.60 -37.32
N LEU A 196 7.81 -2.26 -36.89
CA LEU A 196 7.55 -1.20 -35.93
C LEU A 196 8.18 -1.52 -34.57
N ALA A 197 8.14 -2.78 -34.12
CA ALA A 197 8.76 -3.18 -32.86
C ALA A 197 10.28 -2.95 -32.85
N CYS A 198 10.97 -3.15 -33.97
CA CYS A 198 12.40 -2.81 -34.08
C CYS A 198 12.65 -1.29 -34.03
N GLU A 199 11.78 -0.50 -34.66
CA GLU A 199 11.87 0.97 -34.64
C GLU A 199 11.63 1.52 -33.23
N VAL A 200 10.58 1.04 -32.55
CA VAL A 200 10.27 1.39 -31.16
C VAL A 200 11.39 0.94 -30.22
N ALA A 201 11.92 -0.28 -30.37
CA ALA A 201 13.04 -0.76 -29.56
C ALA A 201 14.28 0.13 -29.73
N ALA A 202 14.56 0.59 -30.96
CA ALA A 202 15.73 1.42 -31.22
C ALA A 202 15.58 2.81 -30.62
N LEU A 203 14.38 3.40 -30.70
CA LEU A 203 14.08 4.69 -30.08
C LEU A 203 14.15 4.64 -28.55
N LEU A 204 13.70 3.53 -27.94
CA LEU A 204 13.70 3.36 -26.49
C LEU A 204 15.05 2.91 -25.92
N GLY A 205 15.91 2.30 -26.75
CA GLY A 205 17.26 1.88 -26.35
C GLY A 205 18.29 3.01 -26.40
N GLU A 206 18.00 4.09 -27.13
CA GLU A 206 18.87 5.24 -27.31
C GLU A 206 18.35 6.44 -26.49
N ARG A 207 19.14 7.52 -26.41
CA ARG A 207 18.62 8.81 -25.90
C ARG A 207 17.53 9.33 -26.86
N ASP A 208 16.54 10.04 -26.31
CA ASP A 208 15.48 10.64 -27.13
C ASP A 208 16.09 11.49 -28.25
N ILE A 209 15.72 11.16 -29.48
CA ILE A 209 16.21 11.81 -30.69
C ILE A 209 15.60 13.21 -30.87
N VAL A 210 14.54 13.53 -30.13
CA VAL A 210 13.87 14.84 -30.18
C VAL A 210 14.36 15.75 -29.05
N ARG A 211 14.79 16.95 -29.41
CA ARG A 211 15.03 18.07 -28.49
C ARG A 211 14.03 19.17 -28.75
N ALA A 212 13.25 19.51 -27.72
CA ALA A 212 12.28 20.58 -27.80
C ALA A 212 12.89 21.92 -27.38
N GLN A 213 12.48 23.00 -28.05
CA GLN A 213 12.78 24.36 -27.59
C GLN A 213 12.10 24.63 -26.24
N PRO A 214 12.63 25.58 -25.42
CA PRO A 214 11.98 25.96 -24.17
C PRO A 214 10.50 26.30 -24.37
N GLY A 215 9.63 25.67 -23.59
CA GLY A 215 8.18 25.85 -23.67
C GLY A 215 7.44 24.86 -24.59
N PHE A 216 8.15 24.05 -25.38
CA PHE A 216 7.57 22.94 -26.14
C PHE A 216 7.96 21.61 -25.50
N ARG A 217 7.00 20.68 -25.48
CA ARG A 217 7.21 19.26 -25.17
C ARG A 217 6.22 18.44 -25.97
N ASP A 218 6.62 17.22 -26.27
CA ASP A 218 5.78 16.23 -26.91
C ASP A 218 6.17 14.87 -26.35
N ALA A 219 5.24 14.21 -25.67
CA ALA A 219 5.44 12.88 -25.10
C ALA A 219 4.98 11.76 -26.04
N ASP A 220 4.52 12.05 -27.27
CA ASP A 220 4.00 11.03 -28.17
C ASP A 220 5.16 10.30 -28.87
N LEU A 221 5.29 9.01 -28.57
CA LEU A 221 6.30 8.15 -29.18
C LEU A 221 6.04 7.96 -30.68
N ARG A 222 4.78 8.07 -31.14
CA ARG A 222 4.44 7.96 -32.57
C ARG A 222 5.16 9.01 -33.39
N LEU A 223 5.30 10.24 -32.85
CA LEU A 223 6.04 11.31 -33.51
C LEU A 223 7.51 10.93 -33.73
N ARG A 224 8.17 10.28 -32.76
CA ARG A 224 9.57 9.84 -32.93
C ARG A 224 9.69 8.74 -33.97
N VAL A 225 8.73 7.83 -34.06
CA VAL A 225 8.68 6.80 -35.12
C VAL A 225 8.49 7.45 -36.49
N GLU A 226 7.59 8.43 -36.62
CA GLU A 226 7.40 9.21 -37.85
C GLU A 226 8.68 9.92 -38.28
N LEU A 227 9.35 10.62 -37.35
CA LEU A 227 10.60 11.33 -37.62
C LEU A 227 11.72 10.35 -38.03
N LEU A 228 11.80 9.18 -37.39
CA LEU A 228 12.77 8.13 -37.74
C LEU A 228 12.53 7.59 -39.16
N ARG A 229 11.27 7.41 -39.56
CA ARG A 229 10.89 6.98 -40.91
C ARG A 229 11.08 8.07 -41.98
N GLY A 230 10.99 9.34 -41.58
CA GLY A 230 11.18 10.51 -42.43
C GLY A 230 12.65 10.93 -42.63
N LEU A 231 13.61 10.18 -42.09
CA LEU A 231 15.03 10.38 -42.31
C LEU A 231 15.41 10.02 -43.75
N ASP A 232 16.07 10.95 -44.45
CA ASP A 232 16.77 10.63 -45.69
C ASP A 232 18.17 10.04 -45.43
N ASP A 233 18.83 9.60 -46.51
CA ASP A 233 20.17 9.00 -46.44
C ASP A 233 21.25 9.98 -45.95
N GLU A 234 20.98 11.29 -46.01
CA GLU A 234 21.84 12.36 -45.49
C GLU A 234 21.52 12.72 -44.02
N GLY A 235 20.58 12.00 -43.39
CA GLY A 235 20.17 12.22 -42.00
C GLY A 235 19.34 13.49 -41.78
N ARG A 236 18.76 14.07 -42.84
CA ARG A 236 17.80 15.16 -42.74
C ARG A 236 16.41 14.58 -42.56
N VAL A 237 15.63 15.23 -41.71
CA VAL A 237 14.26 14.81 -41.40
C VAL A 237 13.29 15.68 -42.17
N ARG A 238 12.42 15.05 -42.97
CA ARG A 238 11.25 15.74 -43.53
C ARG A 238 10.19 15.86 -42.43
N GLY A 239 9.78 17.08 -42.09
CA GLY A 239 8.65 17.31 -41.17
C GLY A 239 8.99 17.69 -39.73
N ALA A 240 10.25 18.00 -39.39
CA ALA A 240 10.59 18.64 -38.11
C ALA A 240 10.08 20.10 -38.08
N GLY A 241 8.78 20.29 -37.92
CA GLY A 241 8.13 21.57 -37.62
C GLY A 241 7.71 21.65 -36.15
N ARG A 242 7.32 22.84 -35.68
CA ARG A 242 6.78 23.12 -34.32
C ARG A 242 7.79 23.26 -33.15
N GLY A 243 8.97 23.82 -33.39
CA GLY A 243 9.93 24.09 -32.31
C GLY A 243 10.64 22.84 -31.77
N LEU A 244 10.60 21.74 -32.53
CA LEU A 244 11.33 20.51 -32.27
C LEU A 244 12.57 20.44 -33.16
N THR A 245 13.65 19.90 -32.63
CA THR A 245 14.89 19.61 -33.35
C THR A 245 15.24 18.14 -33.19
N VAL A 246 15.85 17.54 -34.21
CA VAL A 246 16.21 16.11 -34.20
C VAL A 246 17.72 15.96 -34.11
N GLU A 247 18.18 15.19 -33.14
CA GLU A 247 19.58 14.80 -32.96
C GLU A 247 19.96 13.76 -34.02
N ARG A 248 20.50 14.25 -35.14
CA ARG A 248 20.78 13.44 -36.36
C ARG A 248 21.60 12.19 -36.08
N GLY A 249 22.64 12.30 -35.25
CA GLY A 249 23.51 11.17 -34.93
C GLY A 249 22.76 10.05 -34.19
N GLY A 250 21.96 10.41 -33.19
CA GLY A 250 21.11 9.45 -32.46
C GLY A 250 20.06 8.83 -33.38
N ALA A 251 19.43 9.63 -34.24
CA ALA A 251 18.39 9.15 -35.16
C ALA A 251 18.95 8.17 -36.22
N GLN A 252 20.12 8.46 -36.79
CA GLN A 252 20.81 7.54 -37.71
C GLN A 252 21.23 6.24 -37.03
N GLN A 253 21.74 6.32 -35.81
CA GLN A 253 22.11 5.15 -35.01
C GLN A 253 20.88 4.28 -34.72
N ALA A 254 19.78 4.88 -34.25
CA ALA A 254 18.52 4.17 -34.02
C ALA A 254 18.01 3.49 -35.30
N LEU A 255 18.04 4.18 -36.45
CA LEU A 255 17.61 3.60 -37.73
C LEU A 255 18.48 2.41 -38.14
N LYS A 256 19.81 2.50 -37.94
CA LYS A 256 20.75 1.41 -38.21
C LYS A 256 20.47 0.19 -37.33
N GLN A 257 20.21 0.39 -36.04
CA GLN A 257 19.86 -0.68 -35.11
C GLN A 257 18.52 -1.35 -35.47
N ALA A 258 17.49 -0.55 -35.73
CA ALA A 258 16.18 -1.05 -36.15
C ALA A 258 16.28 -1.90 -37.43
N ARG A 259 17.06 -1.46 -38.43
CA ARG A 259 17.31 -2.24 -39.66
C ARG A 259 18.06 -3.55 -39.36
N ASN A 260 18.98 -3.54 -38.41
CA ASN A 260 19.73 -4.73 -38.04
C ASN A 260 18.84 -5.78 -37.37
N TRP A 261 18.06 -5.39 -36.35
CA TRP A 261 17.14 -6.30 -35.67
C TRP A 261 16.03 -6.78 -36.59
N LYS A 262 15.55 -5.95 -37.51
CA LYS A 262 14.59 -6.37 -38.54
C LYS A 262 15.13 -7.53 -39.39
N ARG A 263 16.41 -7.45 -39.81
CA ARG A 263 17.08 -8.54 -40.53
C ARG A 263 17.24 -9.77 -39.65
N GLN A 264 17.69 -9.60 -38.42
CA GLN A 264 17.85 -10.70 -37.45
C GLN A 264 16.53 -11.42 -37.16
N LEU A 265 15.42 -10.67 -37.09
CA LEU A 265 14.06 -11.20 -36.94
C LEU A 265 13.51 -11.79 -38.24
N GLY A 266 14.14 -11.59 -39.40
CA GLY A 266 13.64 -12.06 -40.70
C GLY A 266 12.31 -11.40 -41.11
N VAL A 267 12.05 -10.16 -40.68
CA VAL A 267 10.82 -9.42 -41.02
C VAL A 267 10.94 -8.84 -42.42
N LYS A 268 10.02 -9.21 -43.31
CA LYS A 268 9.89 -8.69 -44.68
C LYS A 268 8.86 -7.55 -44.70
N GLY A 269 9.10 -6.47 -45.45
CA GLY A 269 8.22 -5.29 -45.55
C GLY A 269 8.70 -4.07 -44.74
N ASN A 270 8.29 -2.86 -45.11
CA ASN A 270 8.65 -1.61 -44.43
C ASN A 270 7.48 -1.08 -43.61
N GLY A 271 7.76 -0.60 -42.39
CA GLY A 271 6.83 0.20 -41.58
C GLY A 271 5.52 -0.50 -41.17
N GLY A 272 5.31 -0.71 -39.87
CA GLY A 272 3.99 -1.08 -39.34
C GLY A 272 3.08 0.13 -39.10
N ASP A 273 1.80 -0.10 -38.87
CA ASP A 273 0.84 0.94 -38.47
C ASP A 273 1.30 1.64 -37.18
N LEU A 274 1.45 2.97 -37.22
CA LEU A 274 1.85 3.79 -36.07
C LEU A 274 0.86 3.68 -34.91
N GLY A 275 -0.41 3.37 -35.19
CA GLY A 275 -1.43 3.15 -34.15
C GLY A 275 -1.03 2.09 -33.14
N ALA A 276 -0.33 1.04 -33.57
CA ALA A 276 0.10 -0.06 -32.71
C ALA A 276 1.32 0.27 -31.80
N THR A 277 1.82 1.51 -31.81
CA THR A 277 2.97 1.91 -30.97
C THR A 277 2.68 1.72 -29.49
N GLY A 278 1.48 2.09 -29.00
CA GLY A 278 1.13 1.90 -27.60
C GLY A 278 1.02 0.44 -27.19
N LEU A 279 0.51 -0.42 -28.07
CA LEU A 279 0.48 -1.86 -27.83
C LEU A 279 1.90 -2.44 -27.68
N LEU A 280 2.86 -2.03 -28.51
CA LEU A 280 4.24 -2.47 -28.39
C LEU A 280 4.88 -1.97 -27.09
N VAL A 281 4.67 -0.71 -26.72
CA VAL A 281 5.13 -0.17 -25.43
C VAL A 281 4.51 -0.95 -24.27
N ALA A 282 3.22 -1.32 -24.34
CA ALA A 282 2.56 -2.13 -23.33
C ALA A 282 3.19 -3.54 -23.20
N LEU A 283 3.61 -4.16 -24.31
CA LEU A 283 4.33 -5.44 -24.29
C LEU A 283 5.72 -5.32 -23.64
N ALA A 284 6.41 -4.19 -23.80
CA ALA A 284 7.68 -3.94 -23.11
C ALA A 284 7.47 -3.59 -21.62
N TYR A 285 6.40 -2.85 -21.32
CA TYR A 285 6.10 -2.28 -20.01
C TYR A 285 4.67 -2.59 -19.55
N PRO A 286 4.35 -3.87 -19.29
CA PRO A 286 3.00 -4.28 -18.89
C PRO A 286 2.57 -3.64 -17.55
N ASP A 287 3.53 -3.25 -16.72
CA ASP A 287 3.38 -2.53 -15.46
C ASP A 287 3.10 -1.03 -15.61
N ARG A 288 3.09 -0.50 -16.85
CA ARG A 288 2.94 0.94 -17.17
C ARG A 288 1.79 1.26 -18.12
N ILE A 289 0.77 0.41 -18.12
CA ILE A 289 -0.45 0.61 -18.89
C ILE A 289 -1.36 1.51 -18.06
N GLY A 290 -1.74 2.67 -18.60
CA GLY A 290 -2.46 3.72 -17.92
C GLY A 290 -3.90 3.88 -18.41
N GLN A 291 -4.84 4.00 -17.47
CA GLN A 291 -6.21 4.45 -17.72
C GLN A 291 -6.40 5.86 -17.19
N ARG A 292 -7.00 6.74 -17.99
CA ARG A 292 -7.33 8.11 -17.60
C ARG A 292 -8.31 8.13 -16.43
N ARG A 293 -8.05 8.97 -15.43
CA ARG A 293 -8.95 9.15 -14.27
C ARG A 293 -10.13 10.07 -14.64
N PRO A 294 -11.37 9.72 -14.25
CA PRO A 294 -12.50 10.64 -14.36
C PRO A 294 -12.26 11.90 -13.52
N GLY A 295 -12.55 13.09 -14.09
CA GLY A 295 -12.55 14.37 -13.34
C GLY A 295 -11.31 15.26 -13.50
N GLY A 296 -10.29 14.85 -14.24
CA GLY A 296 -9.04 15.62 -14.45
C GLY A 296 -9.13 16.76 -15.49
N SER A 297 -10.27 17.42 -15.66
CA SER A 297 -10.43 18.48 -16.67
C SER A 297 -11.14 19.74 -16.17
N ALA A 298 -11.56 19.77 -14.90
CA ALA A 298 -12.09 20.98 -14.29
C ALA A 298 -10.95 21.77 -13.61
N GLY A 299 -10.42 22.79 -14.29
CA GLY A 299 -9.51 23.77 -13.67
C GLY A 299 -8.07 23.83 -14.19
N GLY A 300 -7.76 23.29 -15.37
CA GLY A 300 -6.42 23.42 -15.98
C GLY A 300 -5.34 22.49 -15.41
N ALA A 301 -5.71 21.54 -14.55
CA ALA A 301 -4.82 20.44 -14.16
C ALA A 301 -4.65 19.45 -15.32
N ALA A 302 -3.41 19.03 -15.58
CA ALA A 302 -3.11 18.03 -16.60
C ALA A 302 -3.76 16.67 -16.32
N ALA A 303 -4.05 15.90 -17.37
CA ALA A 303 -4.70 14.60 -17.23
C ALA A 303 -3.89 13.67 -16.34
N GLN A 304 -4.61 12.99 -15.45
CA GLN A 304 -4.07 11.99 -14.55
C GLN A 304 -4.49 10.61 -15.03
N TYR A 305 -3.58 9.66 -14.88
CA TYR A 305 -3.72 8.27 -15.24
C TYR A 305 -3.48 7.39 -14.02
N ARG A 306 -4.15 6.24 -13.99
CA ARG A 306 -3.86 5.13 -13.07
C ARG A 306 -3.14 4.05 -13.87
N LEU A 307 -1.93 3.71 -13.46
CA LEU A 307 -1.12 2.68 -14.10
C LEU A 307 -1.47 1.27 -13.59
N SER A 308 -1.14 0.25 -14.38
CA SER A 308 -1.30 -1.17 -14.06
C SER A 308 -0.48 -1.64 -12.86
N ASN A 309 0.58 -0.94 -12.49
CA ASN A 309 1.27 -1.13 -11.20
C ASN A 309 0.58 -0.47 -9.99
N GLY A 310 -0.58 0.16 -10.19
CA GLY A 310 -1.40 0.80 -9.15
C GLY A 310 -1.06 2.26 -8.86
N ARG A 311 0.00 2.82 -9.46
CA ARG A 311 0.42 4.21 -9.22
C ARG A 311 -0.35 5.23 -10.06
N GLY A 312 -0.28 6.49 -9.65
CA GLY A 312 -0.71 7.61 -10.48
C GLY A 312 0.38 8.01 -11.47
N ALA A 313 -0.02 8.50 -12.63
CA ALA A 313 0.85 9.20 -13.56
C ALA A 313 0.16 10.44 -14.13
N TYR A 314 0.92 11.46 -14.54
CA TYR A 314 0.34 12.70 -15.05
C TYR A 314 1.24 13.35 -16.11
N PHE A 315 0.65 14.08 -17.05
CA PHE A 315 1.40 15.00 -17.91
C PHE A 315 1.67 16.30 -17.15
N GLN A 316 2.76 17.02 -17.42
CA GLN A 316 2.96 18.33 -16.77
C GLN A 316 1.98 19.38 -17.32
N ASP A 317 1.81 19.36 -18.64
CA ASP A 317 1.02 20.33 -19.40
C ASP A 317 -0.02 19.56 -20.23
N ALA A 318 -0.98 20.27 -20.85
CA ALA A 318 -1.91 19.64 -21.77
C ALA A 318 -1.21 19.25 -23.07
N GLU A 319 -1.22 17.96 -23.41
CA GLU A 319 -0.63 17.39 -24.62
C GLU A 319 -1.72 16.68 -25.44
N PRO A 320 -1.51 16.38 -26.74
CA PRO A 320 -2.50 15.63 -27.54
C PRO A 320 -2.92 14.30 -26.88
N LEU A 321 -1.98 13.61 -26.23
CA LEU A 321 -2.23 12.36 -25.51
C LEU A 321 -3.16 12.50 -24.30
N THR A 322 -3.34 13.71 -23.76
CA THR A 322 -4.26 13.99 -22.64
C THR A 322 -5.73 13.66 -22.98
N ALA A 323 -6.06 13.60 -24.27
CA ALA A 323 -7.40 13.22 -24.75
C ALA A 323 -7.63 11.70 -24.78
N GLU A 324 -6.57 10.90 -24.70
CA GLU A 324 -6.62 9.44 -24.83
C GLU A 324 -7.01 8.79 -23.50
N ASP A 325 -7.99 7.89 -23.54
CA ASP A 325 -8.47 7.19 -22.34
C ASP A 325 -7.48 6.14 -21.84
N TRP A 326 -6.68 5.59 -22.77
CA TRP A 326 -5.73 4.52 -22.53
C TRP A 326 -4.39 4.84 -23.17
N LEU A 327 -3.32 4.66 -22.41
CA LEU A 327 -1.96 4.85 -22.90
C LEU A 327 -0.99 3.82 -22.30
N ALA A 328 0.13 3.59 -22.97
CA ALA A 328 1.25 2.83 -22.46
C ALA A 328 2.43 3.78 -22.27
N VAL A 329 3.00 3.82 -21.08
CA VAL A 329 4.07 4.77 -20.74
C VAL A 329 5.43 4.11 -20.88
N ALA A 330 6.28 4.68 -21.72
CA ALA A 330 7.66 4.24 -21.90
C ALA A 330 8.62 4.90 -20.91
N ASP A 331 8.44 6.20 -20.65
CA ASP A 331 9.33 6.99 -19.78
C ASP A 331 8.57 7.84 -18.75
N LEU A 332 9.01 7.77 -17.49
CA LEU A 332 8.43 8.46 -16.33
C LEU A 332 9.49 8.79 -15.26
N ASP A 333 9.25 9.82 -14.45
CA ASP A 333 10.24 10.32 -13.46
C ASP A 333 10.44 9.44 -12.21
N GLY A 334 9.58 8.42 -12.03
CA GLY A 334 9.65 7.45 -10.94
C GLY A 334 9.23 7.98 -9.58
N ALA A 335 8.56 9.13 -9.48
CA ALA A 335 8.09 9.64 -8.19
C ALA A 335 7.09 8.67 -7.51
N ALA A 336 7.17 8.54 -6.18
CA ALA A 336 6.57 7.42 -5.45
C ALA A 336 5.03 7.35 -5.47
N ARG A 337 4.34 8.49 -5.58
CA ARG A 337 2.86 8.56 -5.53
C ARG A 337 2.26 8.81 -6.90
N GLU A 338 2.71 9.88 -7.56
CA GLU A 338 2.31 10.25 -8.91
C GLU A 338 3.55 10.57 -9.72
N SER A 339 3.80 9.82 -10.80
CA SER A 339 4.97 9.99 -11.65
C SER A 339 4.63 10.86 -12.86
N ARG A 340 5.53 11.76 -13.23
CA ARG A 340 5.39 12.53 -14.45
C ARG A 340 5.66 11.65 -15.67
N ILE A 341 4.82 11.74 -16.69
CA ILE A 341 5.00 11.10 -17.99
C ILE A 341 5.93 11.96 -18.87
N PHE A 342 6.95 11.33 -19.45
CA PHE A 342 7.84 11.94 -20.45
C PHE A 342 7.66 11.38 -21.85
N LEU A 343 7.30 10.09 -21.96
CA LEU A 343 7.13 9.41 -23.24
C LEU A 343 6.08 8.31 -23.12
N ALA A 344 5.08 8.33 -24.00
CA ALA A 344 3.98 7.37 -24.02
C ALA A 344 3.43 7.21 -25.45
N ALA A 345 2.55 6.23 -25.65
CA ALA A 345 1.76 6.11 -26.87
C ALA A 345 0.35 5.61 -26.52
N PRO A 346 -0.69 5.99 -27.29
CA PRO A 346 -2.04 5.54 -27.03
C PRO A 346 -2.20 4.08 -27.45
N LEU A 347 -3.14 3.41 -26.81
CA LEU A 347 -3.63 2.08 -27.19
C LEU A 347 -5.13 2.03 -26.92
N THR A 348 -5.82 1.07 -27.49
CA THR A 348 -7.24 0.86 -27.28
C THR A 348 -7.49 -0.22 -26.22
N LEU A 349 -8.68 -0.18 -25.60
CA LEU A 349 -9.10 -1.24 -24.69
C LEU A 349 -9.18 -2.61 -25.41
N ALA A 350 -9.58 -2.64 -26.68
CA ALA A 350 -9.66 -3.87 -27.46
C ALA A 350 -8.27 -4.52 -27.66
N GLU A 351 -7.26 -3.73 -28.05
CA GLU A 351 -5.87 -4.21 -28.16
C GLU A 351 -5.35 -4.73 -26.82
N LEU A 352 -5.70 -4.05 -25.72
CA LEU A 352 -5.34 -4.45 -24.38
C LEU A 352 -5.97 -5.79 -23.99
N GLU A 353 -7.27 -5.94 -24.22
CA GLU A 353 -8.03 -7.15 -23.89
C GLU A 353 -7.55 -8.37 -24.70
N GLU A 354 -7.18 -8.18 -25.96
CA GLU A 354 -6.66 -9.24 -26.82
C GLU A 354 -5.22 -9.62 -26.41
N ALA A 355 -4.32 -8.65 -26.29
CA ALA A 355 -2.90 -8.92 -26.04
C ALA A 355 -2.61 -9.41 -24.62
N PHE A 356 -3.44 -9.02 -23.65
CA PHE A 356 -3.27 -9.37 -22.23
C PHE A 356 -4.38 -10.25 -21.68
N ALA A 357 -5.13 -10.97 -22.54
CA ALA A 357 -6.24 -11.83 -22.14
C ALA A 357 -5.89 -12.76 -20.97
N GLU A 358 -4.71 -13.40 -21.00
CA GLU A 358 -4.23 -14.32 -19.95
C GLU A 358 -3.93 -13.63 -18.60
N HIS A 359 -3.71 -12.32 -18.61
CA HIS A 359 -3.41 -11.51 -17.41
C HIS A 359 -4.66 -10.83 -16.83
N ILE A 360 -5.77 -10.85 -17.57
CA ILE A 360 -7.04 -10.24 -17.13
C ILE A 360 -7.77 -11.25 -16.25
N ARG A 361 -7.88 -10.92 -14.97
CA ARG A 361 -8.60 -11.74 -13.97
C ARG A 361 -9.90 -11.09 -13.54
N SER A 362 -10.92 -11.92 -13.28
CA SER A 362 -12.14 -11.47 -12.60
C SER A 362 -11.97 -11.64 -11.09
N GLU A 363 -12.17 -10.58 -10.33
CA GLU A 363 -12.23 -10.64 -8.86
C GLU A 363 -13.62 -10.20 -8.37
N THR A 364 -14.08 -10.83 -7.29
CA THR A 364 -15.28 -10.42 -6.57
C THR A 364 -14.84 -9.80 -5.25
N VAL A 365 -15.24 -8.56 -5.03
CA VAL A 365 -14.97 -7.82 -3.80
C VAL A 365 -16.29 -7.58 -3.08
N VAL A 366 -16.44 -8.18 -1.90
CA VAL A 366 -17.56 -7.93 -0.98
C VAL A 366 -16.97 -7.38 0.31
N ALA A 367 -17.19 -6.10 0.57
CA ALA A 367 -16.57 -5.40 1.68
C ALA A 367 -17.52 -4.38 2.31
N TRP A 368 -17.30 -4.08 3.58
CA TRP A 368 -17.99 -2.99 4.26
C TRP A 368 -17.47 -1.64 3.76
N ASP A 369 -18.39 -0.73 3.45
CA ASP A 369 -18.09 0.68 3.24
C ASP A 369 -18.54 1.46 4.48
N GLY A 370 -17.58 1.89 5.29
CA GLY A 370 -17.85 2.64 6.52
C GLY A 370 -18.42 4.05 6.28
N ARG A 371 -18.23 4.63 5.09
CA ARG A 371 -18.78 5.95 4.75
C ARG A 371 -20.26 5.84 4.41
N GLU A 372 -20.62 4.87 3.58
CA GLU A 372 -22.00 4.63 3.16
C GLU A 372 -22.77 3.70 4.11
N GLN A 373 -22.09 3.14 5.12
CA GLN A 373 -22.61 2.17 6.09
C GLN A 373 -23.36 0.99 5.43
N THR A 374 -22.77 0.46 4.37
CA THR A 374 -23.34 -0.62 3.56
C THR A 374 -22.27 -1.59 3.11
N VAL A 375 -22.64 -2.86 2.94
CA VAL A 375 -21.83 -3.85 2.23
C VAL A 375 -21.88 -3.54 0.74
N LEU A 376 -20.72 -3.29 0.16
CA LEU A 376 -20.52 -3.13 -1.27
C LEU A 376 -20.05 -4.44 -1.87
N ALA A 377 -20.78 -4.91 -2.88
CA ALA A 377 -20.42 -6.07 -3.67
C ALA A 377 -20.15 -5.66 -5.12
N ARG A 378 -18.91 -5.89 -5.56
CA ARG A 378 -18.41 -5.50 -6.88
C ARG A 378 -17.76 -6.70 -7.55
N ARG A 379 -17.98 -6.82 -8.86
CA ARG A 379 -17.21 -7.69 -9.74
C ARG A 379 -16.30 -6.80 -10.57
N ARG A 380 -15.00 -7.03 -10.46
CA ARG A 380 -13.98 -6.25 -11.16
C ARG A 380 -13.24 -7.14 -12.15
N ARG A 381 -12.95 -6.58 -13.33
CA ARG A 381 -11.98 -7.16 -14.27
C ARG A 381 -10.69 -6.39 -14.10
N MET A 382 -9.66 -7.09 -13.64
CA MET A 382 -8.38 -6.51 -13.27
C MET A 382 -7.31 -6.92 -14.29
N LEU A 383 -6.58 -5.94 -14.78
CA LEU A 383 -5.28 -6.14 -15.41
C LEU A 383 -4.22 -5.67 -14.41
N PHE A 384 -3.48 -6.61 -13.83
CA PHE A 384 -2.57 -6.31 -12.71
C PHE A 384 -3.32 -5.58 -11.58
N ALA A 385 -2.96 -4.34 -11.23
CA ALA A 385 -3.67 -3.51 -10.25
C ALA A 385 -4.72 -2.56 -10.87
N LEU A 386 -4.89 -2.57 -12.20
CA LEU A 386 -5.81 -1.69 -12.90
C LEU A 386 -7.17 -2.35 -13.11
N ALA A 387 -8.22 -1.71 -12.59
CA ALA A 387 -9.60 -2.13 -12.85
C ALA A 387 -10.04 -1.65 -14.24
N LEU A 388 -10.08 -2.57 -15.20
CA LEU A 388 -10.60 -2.31 -16.55
C LEU A 388 -12.11 -2.07 -16.50
N GLU A 389 -12.79 -2.80 -15.62
CA GLU A 389 -14.23 -2.73 -15.41
C GLU A 389 -14.52 -2.93 -13.92
N ASP A 390 -15.39 -2.10 -13.35
CA ASP A 390 -15.89 -2.23 -11.97
C ASP A 390 -17.41 -2.11 -12.00
N LYS A 391 -18.09 -3.25 -11.86
CA LYS A 391 -19.56 -3.34 -11.88
C LYS A 391 -20.07 -3.86 -10.54
N ARG A 392 -21.27 -3.40 -10.16
CA ARG A 392 -22.00 -3.98 -9.04
C ARG A 392 -22.26 -5.47 -9.31
N LEU A 393 -22.01 -6.32 -8.33
CA LEU A 393 -22.36 -7.74 -8.40
C LEU A 393 -23.85 -7.92 -8.04
N PRO A 394 -24.73 -8.31 -8.99
CA PRO A 394 -26.09 -8.68 -8.65
C PRO A 394 -26.05 -10.01 -7.88
N ASN A 395 -26.69 -10.06 -6.72
CA ASN A 395 -26.79 -11.24 -5.84
C ASN A 395 -25.44 -11.77 -5.33
N PRO A 396 -24.72 -11.02 -4.47
CA PRO A 396 -23.52 -11.54 -3.81
C PRO A 396 -23.82 -12.75 -2.91
N PRO A 397 -22.86 -13.68 -2.74
CA PRO A 397 -23.01 -14.82 -1.84
C PRO A 397 -23.35 -14.37 -0.42
N ALA A 398 -24.35 -14.98 0.21
CA ALA A 398 -24.83 -14.58 1.54
C ALA A 398 -23.72 -14.62 2.61
N GLU A 399 -22.85 -15.64 2.56
CA GLU A 399 -21.69 -15.76 3.45
C GLU A 399 -20.71 -14.60 3.31
N ALA A 400 -20.46 -14.14 2.08
CA ALA A 400 -19.58 -13.00 1.83
C ALA A 400 -20.19 -11.68 2.33
N ILE A 401 -21.52 -11.52 2.24
CA ILE A 401 -22.23 -10.38 2.82
C ILE A 401 -22.10 -10.41 4.34
N ALA A 402 -22.34 -11.56 4.97
CA ALA A 402 -22.24 -11.72 6.42
C ALA A 402 -20.82 -11.42 6.90
N ALA A 403 -19.79 -11.97 6.26
CA ALA A 403 -18.39 -11.69 6.59
C ALA A 403 -18.05 -10.19 6.47
N ALA A 404 -18.51 -9.53 5.40
CA ALA A 404 -18.33 -8.08 5.25
C ALA A 404 -19.08 -7.29 6.34
N MET A 405 -20.31 -7.70 6.69
CA MET A 405 -21.08 -7.06 7.76
C MET A 405 -20.41 -7.24 9.13
N LEU A 406 -19.84 -8.42 9.41
CA LEU A 406 -19.06 -8.67 10.63
C LEU A 406 -17.86 -7.73 10.72
N GLN A 407 -17.14 -7.51 9.62
CA GLN A 407 -16.09 -6.50 9.57
C GLN A 407 -16.62 -5.11 9.87
N GLY A 408 -17.79 -4.74 9.33
CA GLY A 408 -18.45 -3.48 9.66
C GLY A 408 -18.81 -3.36 11.14
N ILE A 409 -19.28 -4.43 11.77
CA ILE A 409 -19.57 -4.47 13.22
C ILE A 409 -18.29 -4.31 14.04
N ARG A 410 -17.15 -4.88 13.60
CA ARG A 410 -15.85 -4.63 14.25
C ARG A 410 -15.47 -3.16 14.23
N GLU A 411 -15.68 -2.48 13.11
CA GLU A 411 -15.38 -1.05 12.96
C GLU A 411 -16.34 -0.16 13.77
N MET A 412 -17.63 -0.49 13.81
CA MET A 412 -18.64 0.29 14.54
C MET A 412 -18.73 -0.05 16.04
N GLY A 413 -18.22 -1.22 16.44
CA GLY A 413 -18.35 -1.78 17.77
C GLY A 413 -19.68 -2.51 18.01
N LEU A 414 -19.76 -3.27 19.11
CA LEU A 414 -20.96 -4.03 19.48
C LEU A 414 -22.19 -3.16 19.75
N THR A 415 -22.01 -1.87 20.03
CA THR A 415 -23.12 -0.90 20.17
C THR A 415 -23.90 -0.72 18.86
N ALA A 416 -23.37 -1.19 17.73
CA ALA A 416 -24.11 -1.28 16.47
C ALA A 416 -25.21 -2.35 16.45
N LEU A 417 -25.20 -3.29 17.40
CA LEU A 417 -26.22 -4.33 17.55
C LEU A 417 -27.36 -3.87 18.47
N PRO A 418 -28.57 -4.43 18.35
CA PRO A 418 -29.74 -3.99 19.10
C PRO A 418 -29.72 -4.50 20.56
N TRP A 419 -28.72 -4.05 21.33
CA TRP A 419 -28.61 -4.36 22.75
C TRP A 419 -29.74 -3.72 23.56
N SER A 420 -30.50 -4.55 24.27
CA SER A 420 -31.45 -4.10 25.28
C SER A 420 -30.83 -4.15 26.68
N ASP A 421 -31.41 -3.42 27.64
CA ASP A 421 -31.03 -3.49 29.05
C ASP A 421 -31.12 -4.92 29.61
N GLU A 422 -32.08 -5.71 29.12
CA GLU A 422 -32.23 -7.11 29.49
C GLU A 422 -31.05 -7.96 29.01
N LEU A 423 -30.59 -7.77 27.78
CA LEU A 423 -29.43 -8.49 27.23
C LEU A 423 -28.13 -8.08 27.91
N ARG A 424 -27.98 -6.80 28.29
CA ARG A 424 -26.84 -6.34 29.09
C ARG A 424 -26.84 -6.93 30.50
N LYS A 425 -28.01 -7.05 31.15
CA LYS A 425 -28.14 -7.75 32.43
C LYS A 425 -27.90 -9.26 32.29
N TRP A 426 -28.32 -9.88 31.19
CA TRP A 426 -27.99 -11.27 30.90
C TRP A 426 -26.47 -11.46 30.78
N GLN A 427 -25.79 -10.58 30.04
CA GLN A 427 -24.34 -10.61 29.86
C GLN A 427 -23.59 -10.52 31.21
N THR A 428 -23.99 -9.60 32.09
CA THR A 428 -23.34 -9.45 33.41
C THR A 428 -23.55 -10.66 34.31
N ARG A 429 -24.71 -11.33 34.24
CA ARG A 429 -24.97 -12.58 34.97
C ARG A 429 -24.07 -13.73 34.51
N VAL A 430 -23.89 -13.90 33.20
CA VAL A 430 -23.02 -14.94 32.64
C VAL A 430 -21.55 -14.67 33.03
N LEU A 431 -21.11 -13.42 32.88
CA LEU A 431 -19.75 -13.01 33.28
C LEU A 431 -19.50 -13.17 34.77
N PHE A 432 -20.52 -12.93 35.61
CA PHE A 432 -20.43 -13.19 37.05
C PHE A 432 -20.17 -14.68 37.33
N LEU A 433 -20.92 -15.59 36.72
CA LEU A 433 -20.70 -17.03 36.91
C LEU A 433 -19.36 -17.49 36.34
N ARG A 434 -18.93 -16.97 35.17
CA ARG A 434 -17.59 -17.21 34.62
C ARG A 434 -16.48 -16.79 35.57
N ARG A 435 -16.57 -15.60 36.20
CA ARG A 435 -15.58 -15.16 37.20
C ARG A 435 -15.51 -16.08 38.42
N ARG A 436 -16.59 -16.80 38.74
CA ARG A 436 -16.69 -17.65 39.93
C ARG A 436 -16.36 -19.12 39.67
N GLU A 437 -16.73 -19.64 38.52
CA GLU A 437 -16.60 -21.07 38.17
C GLU A 437 -15.58 -21.33 37.06
N GLY A 438 -15.03 -20.28 36.44
CA GLY A 438 -14.01 -20.39 35.40
C GLY A 438 -14.58 -20.67 34.02
N GLU A 439 -13.83 -21.46 33.23
CA GLU A 439 -14.05 -21.65 31.79
C GLU A 439 -15.30 -22.47 31.43
N GLU A 440 -15.99 -23.05 32.42
CA GLU A 440 -17.26 -23.74 32.19
C GLU A 440 -18.33 -22.81 31.60
N TRP A 441 -18.28 -21.51 31.91
CA TRP A 441 -19.15 -20.50 31.32
C TRP A 441 -18.44 -19.76 30.19
N PRO A 442 -19.07 -19.54 29.02
CA PRO A 442 -18.42 -18.89 27.89
C PRO A 442 -18.03 -17.44 28.20
N ASP A 443 -16.98 -16.97 27.56
CA ASP A 443 -16.61 -15.57 27.60
C ASP A 443 -17.57 -14.74 26.75
N VAL A 444 -18.47 -14.02 27.40
CA VAL A 444 -19.41 -13.11 26.74
C VAL A 444 -19.03 -11.66 26.97
N SER A 445 -17.75 -11.36 27.25
CA SER A 445 -17.28 -9.98 27.31
C SER A 445 -17.36 -9.31 25.95
N ASP A 446 -17.44 -7.98 25.91
CA ASP A 446 -17.52 -7.25 24.63
C ASP A 446 -16.32 -7.56 23.71
N ALA A 447 -15.13 -7.80 24.27
CA ALA A 447 -13.95 -8.21 23.50
C ALA A 447 -14.12 -9.62 22.90
N ALA A 448 -14.46 -10.60 23.73
CA ALA A 448 -14.64 -11.98 23.28
C ALA A 448 -15.79 -12.11 22.27
N LEU A 449 -16.88 -11.38 22.47
CA LEU A 449 -18.01 -11.36 21.53
C LEU A 449 -17.61 -10.79 20.18
N LEU A 450 -16.77 -9.74 20.11
CA LEU A 450 -16.25 -9.20 18.85
C LEU A 450 -15.29 -10.14 18.14
N GLU A 451 -14.48 -10.89 18.89
CA GLU A 451 -13.53 -11.85 18.34
C GLU A 451 -14.21 -13.09 17.74
N THR A 452 -15.34 -13.51 18.31
CA THR A 452 -16.03 -14.77 17.97
C THR A 452 -17.32 -14.59 17.17
N MET A 453 -17.58 -13.40 16.61
CA MET A 453 -18.85 -13.12 15.92
C MET A 453 -19.14 -14.04 14.72
N GLU A 454 -18.11 -14.58 14.08
CA GLU A 454 -18.24 -15.59 13.03
C GLU A 454 -19.03 -16.81 13.50
N ASP A 455 -18.89 -17.21 14.76
CA ASP A 455 -19.51 -18.43 15.30
C ASP A 455 -20.94 -18.17 15.76
N TRP A 456 -21.17 -17.08 16.49
CA TRP A 456 -22.44 -16.85 17.19
C TRP A 456 -23.38 -15.88 16.48
N LEU A 457 -22.85 -14.94 15.71
CA LEU A 457 -23.64 -13.87 15.09
C LEU A 457 -23.85 -14.10 13.58
N ALA A 458 -22.87 -14.67 12.87
CA ALA A 458 -22.94 -14.85 11.41
C ALA A 458 -24.24 -15.53 10.91
N PRO A 459 -24.76 -16.59 11.57
CA PRO A 459 -26.02 -17.23 11.14
C PRO A 459 -27.24 -16.30 11.19
N PHE A 460 -27.18 -15.25 11.99
CA PHE A 460 -28.26 -14.27 12.20
C PHE A 460 -28.16 -13.04 11.30
N LEU A 461 -27.10 -12.94 10.47
CA LEU A 461 -26.85 -11.80 9.57
C LEU A 461 -27.39 -12.03 8.15
N ASN A 462 -28.22 -13.03 7.93
CA ASN A 462 -28.73 -13.34 6.59
C ASN A 462 -29.49 -12.15 5.98
N GLY A 463 -29.04 -11.66 4.82
CA GLY A 463 -29.61 -10.49 4.14
C GLY A 463 -29.26 -9.14 4.77
N ALA A 464 -28.46 -9.09 5.84
CA ALA A 464 -28.00 -7.84 6.43
C ALA A 464 -26.86 -7.23 5.60
N SER A 465 -27.19 -6.29 4.71
CA SER A 465 -26.23 -5.60 3.85
C SER A 465 -26.04 -4.12 4.19
N ARG A 466 -26.74 -3.59 5.19
CA ARG A 466 -26.66 -2.19 5.62
C ARG A 466 -26.72 -2.08 7.14
N ARG A 467 -26.17 -1.01 7.72
CA ARG A 467 -26.22 -0.78 9.17
C ARG A 467 -27.65 -0.85 9.72
N ALA A 468 -28.62 -0.26 9.04
CA ALA A 468 -30.02 -0.27 9.47
C ALA A 468 -30.65 -1.67 9.52
N HIS A 469 -30.08 -2.67 8.83
CA HIS A 469 -30.57 -4.05 8.93
C HIS A 469 -30.17 -4.70 10.27
N LEU A 470 -29.09 -4.24 10.91
CA LEU A 470 -28.66 -4.75 12.20
C LEU A 470 -29.69 -4.54 13.30
N ASP A 471 -30.51 -3.48 13.20
CA ASP A 471 -31.56 -3.18 14.18
C ASP A 471 -32.66 -4.26 14.23
N ARG A 472 -32.73 -5.14 13.21
CA ARG A 472 -33.68 -6.25 13.11
C ARG A 472 -33.07 -7.61 13.41
N VAL A 473 -31.77 -7.65 13.76
CA VAL A 473 -31.10 -8.90 14.10
C VAL A 473 -31.65 -9.43 15.42
N GLU A 474 -31.98 -10.73 15.45
CA GLU A 474 -32.46 -11.45 16.63
C GLU A 474 -31.34 -11.68 17.66
N LEU A 475 -30.75 -10.59 18.16
CA LEU A 475 -29.55 -10.59 19.03
C LEU A 475 -29.75 -11.46 20.28
N GLY A 476 -30.95 -11.43 20.87
CA GLY A 476 -31.24 -12.25 22.05
C GLY A 476 -31.17 -13.75 21.78
N ASN A 477 -31.59 -14.20 20.60
CA ASN A 477 -31.50 -15.62 20.23
C ASN A 477 -30.05 -16.01 19.93
N ALA A 478 -29.30 -15.13 19.27
CA ALA A 478 -27.87 -15.32 19.01
C ALA A 478 -27.06 -15.46 20.31
N LEU A 479 -27.25 -14.55 21.27
CA LEU A 479 -26.56 -14.58 22.56
C LEU A 479 -26.96 -15.78 23.42
N ARG A 480 -28.26 -16.10 23.49
CA ARG A 480 -28.72 -17.29 24.24
C ARG A 480 -28.19 -18.59 23.64
N GLY A 481 -27.95 -18.62 22.32
CA GLY A 481 -27.32 -19.75 21.62
C GLY A 481 -25.91 -20.08 22.10
N LEU A 482 -25.21 -19.13 22.75
CA LEU A 482 -23.89 -19.37 23.36
C LEU A 482 -23.96 -20.29 24.59
N LEU A 483 -25.15 -20.46 25.19
CA LEU A 483 -25.36 -21.31 26.36
C LEU A 483 -26.17 -22.55 25.98
N SER A 484 -25.70 -23.73 26.41
CA SER A 484 -26.52 -24.94 26.36
C SER A 484 -27.79 -24.77 27.20
N TRP A 485 -28.83 -25.56 26.91
CA TRP A 485 -30.08 -25.50 27.68
C TRP A 485 -29.88 -25.71 29.19
N ALA A 486 -28.97 -26.62 29.57
CA ALA A 486 -28.62 -26.85 30.98
C ALA A 486 -27.97 -25.61 31.62
N MET A 487 -27.10 -24.91 30.90
CA MET A 487 -26.47 -23.68 31.38
C MET A 487 -27.48 -22.54 31.49
N GLN A 488 -28.46 -22.44 30.59
CA GLN A 488 -29.54 -21.44 30.70
C GLN A 488 -30.37 -21.65 31.98
N GLN A 489 -30.76 -22.90 32.28
CA GLN A 489 -31.46 -23.23 33.53
C GLN A 489 -30.61 -22.95 34.78
N ARG A 490 -29.32 -23.27 34.72
CA ARG A 490 -28.38 -22.94 35.80
C ARG A 490 -28.23 -21.44 36.00
N LEU A 491 -28.15 -20.65 34.92
CA LEU A 491 -28.04 -19.19 35.00
C LEU A 491 -29.23 -18.59 35.75
N ASP A 492 -30.44 -19.07 35.49
CA ASP A 492 -31.67 -18.59 36.14
C ASP A 492 -31.76 -19.00 37.61
N LYS A 493 -31.24 -20.18 37.97
CA LYS A 493 -31.21 -20.67 39.35
C LYS A 493 -30.07 -20.05 40.18
N GLU A 494 -28.88 -19.96 39.61
CA GLU A 494 -27.64 -19.64 40.32
C GLU A 494 -27.30 -18.15 40.30
N ALA A 495 -27.71 -17.44 39.26
CA ALA A 495 -27.60 -15.99 39.17
C ALA A 495 -28.97 -15.40 38.80
N PRO A 496 -29.98 -15.45 39.69
CA PRO A 496 -31.33 -15.00 39.36
C PRO A 496 -31.37 -13.49 39.09
N THR A 497 -32.35 -13.04 38.30
CA THR A 497 -32.54 -11.61 38.01
C THR A 497 -33.01 -10.82 39.23
N HIS A 498 -33.78 -11.47 40.11
CA HIS A 498 -34.36 -10.87 41.32
C HIS A 498 -34.33 -11.86 42.48
N VAL A 499 -34.23 -11.35 43.70
CA VAL A 499 -34.42 -12.11 44.94
C VAL A 499 -35.65 -11.59 45.67
N GLU A 500 -36.43 -12.52 46.21
CA GLU A 500 -37.52 -12.20 47.13
C GLU A 500 -36.95 -11.95 48.52
N VAL A 501 -37.21 -10.78 49.07
CA VAL A 501 -36.80 -10.39 50.43
C VAL A 501 -37.96 -10.61 51.41
N PRO A 502 -37.74 -10.63 52.75
CA PRO A 502 -38.77 -10.99 53.73
C PRO A 502 -40.09 -10.21 53.62
N SER A 503 -40.08 -9.00 53.07
CA SER A 503 -41.29 -8.21 52.81
C SER A 503 -42.18 -8.79 51.69
N GLY A 504 -41.73 -9.82 50.96
CA GLY A 504 -42.33 -10.36 49.74
C GLY A 504 -41.97 -9.58 48.46
N SER A 505 -41.18 -8.50 48.57
CA SER A 505 -40.73 -7.74 47.40
C SER A 505 -39.69 -8.51 46.59
N ARG A 506 -39.80 -8.47 45.26
CA ARG A 506 -38.77 -8.98 44.34
C ARG A 506 -37.81 -7.86 43.96
N ILE A 507 -36.61 -7.90 44.52
CA ILE A 507 -35.60 -6.86 44.34
C ILE A 507 -34.58 -7.31 43.29
N PRO A 508 -34.27 -6.50 42.27
CA PRO A 508 -33.29 -6.85 41.24
C PRO A 508 -31.89 -6.94 41.83
N ILE A 509 -31.09 -7.85 41.28
CA ILE A 509 -29.66 -7.96 41.61
C ILE A 509 -28.84 -7.29 40.49
N ASP A 510 -27.87 -6.48 40.89
CA ASP A 510 -26.89 -5.90 39.98
C ASP A 510 -25.60 -6.74 39.97
N TYR A 511 -25.25 -7.28 38.80
CA TYR A 511 -24.08 -8.12 38.56
C TYR A 511 -22.94 -7.38 37.84
N SER A 512 -23.07 -6.06 37.63
CA SER A 512 -22.10 -5.27 36.87
C SER A 512 -20.72 -5.16 37.56
N GLY A 513 -20.67 -5.26 38.89
CA GLY A 513 -19.45 -5.21 39.68
C GLY A 513 -18.82 -6.59 39.97
N ASP A 514 -17.76 -6.59 40.79
CA ASP A 514 -17.09 -7.81 41.25
C ASP A 514 -17.99 -8.68 42.15
N GLU A 515 -18.92 -8.03 42.82
CA GLU A 515 -19.88 -8.64 43.73
C GLU A 515 -21.32 -8.34 43.30
N PRO A 516 -22.23 -9.32 43.44
CA PRO A 516 -23.64 -9.14 43.15
C PRO A 516 -24.28 -8.26 44.24
N VAL A 517 -24.82 -7.11 43.83
CA VAL A 517 -25.38 -6.10 44.74
C VAL A 517 -26.89 -6.23 44.83
N LEU A 518 -27.41 -6.24 46.06
CA LEU A 518 -28.83 -6.12 46.34
C LEU A 518 -29.10 -4.75 46.98
N ALA A 519 -29.61 -3.81 46.19
CA ALA A 519 -29.99 -2.48 46.67
C ALA A 519 -31.42 -2.52 47.23
N VAL A 520 -31.53 -2.69 48.55
CA VAL A 520 -32.79 -2.96 49.24
C VAL A 520 -33.00 -1.99 50.39
N ARG A 521 -34.23 -1.54 50.62
CA ARG A 521 -34.54 -0.71 51.79
C ARG A 521 -34.34 -1.53 53.06
N LEU A 522 -33.70 -0.91 54.05
CA LEU A 522 -33.34 -1.59 55.30
C LEU A 522 -34.54 -2.27 55.99
N GLN A 523 -35.69 -1.61 55.97
CA GLN A 523 -36.94 -2.10 56.56
C GLN A 523 -37.57 -3.31 55.86
N GLU A 524 -37.14 -3.62 54.63
CA GLU A 524 -37.58 -4.83 53.92
C GLU A 524 -36.75 -6.07 54.31
N MET A 525 -35.64 -5.86 55.02
CA MET A 525 -34.73 -6.92 55.49
C MET A 525 -34.96 -7.30 56.96
N PHE A 526 -35.93 -6.69 57.65
CA PHE A 526 -36.29 -7.09 59.01
C PHE A 526 -36.73 -8.55 59.04
N GLY A 527 -36.44 -9.24 60.15
CA GLY A 527 -36.67 -10.68 60.29
C GLY A 527 -35.64 -11.57 59.57
N LEU A 528 -34.77 -11.02 58.72
CA LEU A 528 -33.71 -11.82 58.09
C LEU A 528 -32.43 -11.81 58.92
N ALA A 529 -32.08 -12.98 59.45
CA ALA A 529 -30.89 -13.16 60.27
C ALA A 529 -29.59 -13.20 59.44
N GLU A 530 -29.61 -13.88 58.29
CA GLU A 530 -28.42 -14.13 57.48
C GLU A 530 -28.47 -13.41 56.13
N THR A 531 -27.30 -13.05 55.59
CA THR A 531 -27.20 -12.46 54.25
C THR A 531 -27.71 -13.46 53.20
N PRO A 532 -28.62 -13.08 52.28
CA PRO A 532 -29.02 -13.95 51.17
C PRO A 532 -27.82 -14.38 50.33
N ARG A 533 -27.79 -15.64 49.91
CA ARG A 533 -26.71 -16.23 49.12
C ARG A 533 -27.21 -16.73 47.77
N ILE A 534 -26.43 -16.50 46.72
CA ILE A 534 -26.66 -16.99 45.36
C ILE A 534 -25.55 -17.97 44.95
N ALA A 535 -25.53 -18.40 43.68
CA ALA A 535 -24.59 -19.40 43.14
C ALA A 535 -24.60 -20.71 43.95
N GLY A 536 -25.79 -21.27 44.18
CA GLY A 536 -25.96 -22.49 44.98
C GLY A 536 -25.59 -22.31 46.47
N GLY A 537 -25.74 -21.09 47.01
CA GLY A 537 -25.43 -20.78 48.41
C GLY A 537 -23.98 -20.38 48.66
N ARG A 538 -23.12 -20.32 47.63
CA ARG A 538 -21.69 -20.04 47.78
C ARG A 538 -21.38 -18.55 47.95
N VAL A 539 -22.15 -17.67 47.29
CA VAL A 539 -21.82 -16.23 47.22
C VAL A 539 -22.84 -15.40 48.01
N PRO A 540 -22.45 -14.73 49.11
CA PRO A 540 -23.33 -13.77 49.78
C PRO A 540 -23.53 -12.51 48.93
N LEU A 541 -24.75 -11.97 48.90
CA LEU A 541 -25.04 -10.70 48.23
C LEU A 541 -24.41 -9.53 49.01
N LEU A 542 -23.85 -8.56 48.28
CA LEU A 542 -23.45 -7.28 48.85
C LEU A 542 -24.72 -6.44 49.05
N LEU A 543 -25.12 -6.23 50.30
CA LEU A 543 -26.32 -5.48 50.63
C LEU A 543 -26.01 -4.00 50.63
N HIS A 544 -26.61 -3.26 49.70
CA HIS A 544 -26.71 -1.81 49.79
C HIS A 544 -28.01 -1.51 50.52
N LEU A 545 -27.92 -1.38 51.85
CA LEU A 545 -29.07 -1.06 52.69
C LEU A 545 -29.43 0.40 52.46
N LEU A 546 -30.67 0.64 52.06
CA LEU A 546 -31.16 1.96 51.69
C LEU A 546 -32.12 2.53 52.74
N SER A 547 -32.11 3.86 52.87
CA SER A 547 -33.13 4.62 53.59
C SER A 547 -34.50 4.52 52.90
N PRO A 548 -35.60 4.99 53.54
CA PRO A 548 -36.91 5.07 52.88
C PRO A 548 -36.90 5.89 51.59
N ALA A 549 -35.99 6.88 51.48
CA ALA A 549 -35.79 7.68 50.27
C ALA A 549 -34.81 7.05 49.26
N ARG A 550 -34.49 5.75 49.40
CA ARG A 550 -33.57 4.99 48.53
C ARG A 550 -32.13 5.51 48.49
N ARG A 551 -31.67 6.17 49.56
CA ARG A 551 -30.26 6.58 49.70
C ARG A 551 -29.46 5.49 50.43
N PRO A 552 -28.25 5.13 49.99
CA PRO A 552 -27.40 4.18 50.71
C PRO A 552 -27.11 4.66 52.13
N VAL A 553 -27.36 3.81 53.12
CA VAL A 553 -27.07 4.08 54.55
C VAL A 553 -26.02 3.14 55.12
N GLN A 554 -25.91 1.94 54.58
CA GLN A 554 -24.88 0.99 54.93
C GLN A 554 -24.63 0.04 53.75
N VAL A 555 -23.36 -0.33 53.57
CA VAL A 555 -22.96 -1.43 52.69
C VAL A 555 -22.43 -2.56 53.58
N THR A 556 -22.93 -3.78 53.42
CA THR A 556 -22.47 -4.94 54.19
C THR A 556 -22.58 -6.26 53.41
N ARG A 557 -21.64 -7.18 53.67
CA ARG A 557 -21.69 -8.60 53.23
C ARG A 557 -22.14 -9.53 54.35
N ASP A 558 -22.19 -9.01 55.58
CA ASP A 558 -22.54 -9.73 56.80
C ASP A 558 -23.68 -8.99 57.49
N LEU A 559 -24.90 -9.44 57.19
CA LEU A 559 -26.12 -8.88 57.74
C LEU A 559 -26.22 -9.15 59.26
N ALA A 560 -25.72 -10.29 59.73
CA ALA A 560 -25.74 -10.65 61.15
C ALA A 560 -24.85 -9.70 61.97
N SER A 561 -23.63 -9.45 61.51
CA SER A 561 -22.73 -8.47 62.13
C SER A 561 -23.29 -7.05 62.06
N PHE A 562 -23.96 -6.68 60.95
CA PHE A 562 -24.65 -5.39 60.84
C PHE A 562 -25.71 -5.21 61.94
N TRP A 563 -26.59 -6.21 62.13
CA TRP A 563 -27.62 -6.16 63.15
C TRP A 563 -27.05 -6.06 64.57
N ALA A 564 -25.99 -6.82 64.86
CA ALA A 564 -25.36 -6.85 66.17
C ALA A 564 -24.64 -5.53 66.52
N ASN A 565 -23.91 -4.95 65.56
CA ASN A 565 -22.88 -3.96 65.85
C ASN A 565 -23.18 -2.57 65.29
N ALA A 566 -23.73 -2.48 64.07
CA ALA A 566 -23.85 -1.21 63.33
C ALA A 566 -25.28 -0.64 63.29
N TYR A 567 -26.30 -1.50 63.42
CA TYR A 567 -27.70 -1.09 63.29
C TYR A 567 -28.10 -0.01 64.29
N LYS A 568 -27.61 -0.05 65.54
CA LYS A 568 -27.98 0.95 66.57
C LYS A 568 -27.61 2.38 66.15
N ALA A 569 -26.44 2.57 65.55
CA ALA A 569 -26.00 3.87 65.06
C ALA A 569 -26.81 4.32 63.83
N VAL A 570 -26.99 3.42 62.85
CA VAL A 570 -27.79 3.69 61.64
C VAL A 570 -29.25 4.00 61.98
N LYS A 571 -29.81 3.29 62.97
CA LYS A 571 -31.14 3.54 63.51
C LYS A 571 -31.26 4.94 64.12
N ALA A 572 -30.29 5.40 64.91
CA ALA A 572 -30.35 6.71 65.54
C ALA A 572 -30.42 7.83 64.49
N ASP A 573 -29.60 7.73 63.44
CA ASP A 573 -29.61 8.67 62.31
C ASP A 573 -30.93 8.60 61.52
N LEU A 574 -31.38 7.39 61.15
CA LEU A 574 -32.62 7.19 60.42
C LEU A 574 -33.87 7.59 61.21
N LYS A 575 -33.87 7.46 62.53
CA LYS A 575 -34.97 7.90 63.40
C LYS A 575 -35.06 9.42 63.43
N GLY A 576 -33.93 10.13 63.37
CA GLY A 576 -33.88 11.59 63.25
C GLY A 576 -34.38 12.08 61.89
N GLN A 577 -33.92 11.46 60.79
CA GLN A 577 -34.27 11.88 59.43
C GLN A 577 -35.67 11.42 58.98
N TYR A 578 -36.14 10.26 59.47
CA TYR A 578 -37.40 9.62 59.07
C TYR A 578 -38.23 9.19 60.30
N PRO A 579 -38.70 10.13 61.14
CA PRO A 579 -39.36 9.82 62.42
C PRO A 579 -40.72 9.11 62.29
N LYS A 580 -41.34 9.17 61.10
CA LYS A 580 -42.64 8.53 60.79
C LYS A 580 -42.53 7.04 60.42
N HIS A 581 -41.31 6.52 60.25
CA HIS A 581 -41.07 5.12 59.90
C HIS A 581 -40.80 4.28 61.15
N TYR A 582 -41.11 2.98 61.08
CA TYR A 582 -40.92 2.06 62.19
C TYR A 582 -39.47 1.57 62.24
N TRP A 583 -38.76 1.93 63.30
CA TRP A 583 -37.38 1.54 63.56
C TRP A 583 -37.31 0.71 64.85
N PRO A 584 -37.45 -0.62 64.78
CA PRO A 584 -37.54 -1.51 65.95
C PRO A 584 -36.25 -1.51 66.77
N ASP A 585 -36.33 -1.77 68.08
CA ASP A 585 -35.13 -2.03 68.90
C ASP A 585 -34.52 -3.40 68.59
N ASN A 586 -35.36 -4.39 68.28
CA ASN A 586 -34.95 -5.70 67.78
C ASN A 586 -35.35 -5.89 66.30
N PRO A 587 -34.44 -5.71 65.33
CA PRO A 587 -34.75 -5.85 63.91
C PRO A 587 -35.01 -7.30 63.46
N LEU A 588 -34.63 -8.30 64.26
CA LEU A 588 -34.82 -9.73 63.94
C LEU A 588 -36.24 -10.23 64.26
N GLU A 589 -36.97 -9.55 65.14
CA GLU A 589 -38.36 -9.91 65.51
C GLU A 589 -39.40 -8.97 64.87
N ALA A 590 -38.92 -7.96 64.13
CA ALA A 590 -39.78 -6.96 63.52
C ALA A 590 -40.42 -7.46 62.22
N GLU A 591 -41.69 -7.11 62.01
CA GLU A 591 -42.40 -7.45 60.78
C GLU A 591 -41.78 -6.67 59.59
N PRO A 592 -41.26 -7.35 58.56
CA PRO A 592 -40.72 -6.70 57.38
C PRO A 592 -41.81 -6.01 56.59
N THR A 593 -41.54 -4.82 56.06
CA THR A 593 -42.54 -4.07 55.31
C THR A 593 -41.96 -3.30 54.14
N ALA A 594 -42.60 -3.46 52.97
CA ALA A 594 -42.35 -2.63 51.81
C ALA A 594 -43.07 -1.26 51.89
N ARG A 595 -43.88 -1.01 52.92
CA ARG A 595 -44.72 0.20 53.03
C ARG A 595 -44.04 1.28 53.87
N ALA A 596 -44.36 2.54 53.57
CA ALA A 596 -43.85 3.69 54.33
C ALA A 596 -44.50 3.84 55.73
N LYS A 597 -45.63 3.16 55.99
CA LYS A 597 -46.28 3.08 57.31
C LYS A 597 -46.66 1.62 57.62
N PRO A 598 -46.46 1.14 58.86
CA PRO A 598 -46.99 -0.15 59.28
C PRO A 598 -48.52 -0.17 59.19
N ARG A 599 -49.14 -1.35 59.08
CA ARG A 599 -50.57 -1.49 59.36
C ARG A 599 -50.78 -1.12 60.82
N GLY A 600 -51.69 -0.19 61.11
CA GLY A 600 -52.11 0.07 62.48
C GLY A 600 -52.60 -1.25 63.09
N ARG A 601 -52.08 -1.60 64.26
CA ARG A 601 -52.69 -2.64 65.08
C ARG A 601 -54.06 -2.19 65.54
#